data_AF-A0A0C9ZXH8-F1
#
_entry.id   AF-A0A0C9ZXH8-F1
#
_cell.length_a   1.000
_cell.length_b   1.000
_cell.length_c   1.000
_cell.angle_alpha   90.00
_cell.angle_beta   90.00
_cell.angle_gamma   90.00
#
_symmetry.space_group_name_H-M   'P 1'
#
loop_
_entity.id
_entity.type
_entity.pdbx_description
1 polymer ?
#
loop_
_entity_poly.entity_id
_entity_poly.type
_entity_poly.pdbx_seq_one_letter_code
_entity_poly.pdbx_strand_id
1 'polypeptide(L)'
;MQKEKKLVRFFELLYPKWFSEFPEHMRVWPIGSENSPDDNDANDDQSSPDSDAAINEIIAELDHEKAVIPISDVEKQSDLDPELAEVLKDAIKHQHKKLQEWFRNNTKGKTRPGRTLTSKVLLTMLGQRARGTRDLKQVEVYSQLHYESKVKPLVSEDIRENKLALPDQRLCAVWHHTSECFAKESEDVKDEVRIETQRINTARKLGSVAAGDDRTKEEIYW
;
A
#
# COMPACT_ATOMS: atom_id res chain seq x y z
N MET A 1 6.28 -17.29 -24.34
CA MET A 1 7.43 -16.37 -24.30
C MET A 1 7.11 -14.85 -24.37
N GLN A 2 5.86 -14.38 -24.22
CA GLN A 2 5.57 -12.91 -24.26
C GLN A 2 5.58 -12.19 -22.89
N LYS A 3 5.70 -12.92 -21.77
CA LYS A 3 5.59 -12.33 -20.42
C LYS A 3 6.92 -11.77 -19.87
N GLU A 4 8.06 -12.30 -20.31
CA GLU A 4 9.39 -11.90 -19.83
C GLU A 4 9.85 -10.55 -20.39
N LYS A 5 9.58 -10.28 -21.68
CA LYS A 5 9.93 -9.00 -22.33
C LYS A 5 9.23 -7.78 -21.71
N LYS A 6 8.11 -7.98 -20.99
CA LYS A 6 7.39 -6.90 -20.30
C LYS A 6 8.00 -6.53 -18.94
N LEU A 7 8.70 -7.45 -18.29
CA LEU A 7 9.34 -7.18 -17.00
C LEU A 7 10.61 -6.34 -17.20
N VAL A 8 11.42 -6.67 -18.20
CA VAL A 8 12.65 -5.94 -18.53
C VAL A 8 12.35 -4.47 -18.83
N ARG A 9 11.36 -4.20 -19.70
CA ARG A 9 10.93 -2.83 -20.00
C ARG A 9 10.27 -2.10 -18.83
N PHE A 10 9.70 -2.82 -17.87
CA PHE A 10 9.14 -2.20 -16.66
C PHE A 10 10.25 -1.64 -15.76
N PHE A 11 11.36 -2.35 -15.62
CA PHE A 11 12.52 -1.87 -14.86
C PHE A 11 13.25 -0.73 -15.57
N GLU A 12 13.43 -0.80 -16.89
CA GLU A 12 14.02 0.31 -17.68
C GLU A 12 13.25 1.64 -17.53
N LEU A 13 11.92 1.58 -17.36
CA LEU A 13 11.09 2.77 -17.15
C LEU A 13 11.04 3.23 -15.68
N LEU A 14 11.22 2.33 -14.72
CA LEU A 14 11.19 2.68 -13.29
C LEU A 14 12.49 3.32 -12.81
N TYR A 15 13.62 2.82 -13.32
CA TYR A 15 14.94 3.20 -12.84
C TYR A 15 15.23 4.71 -12.97
N PRO A 16 15.03 5.37 -14.13
CA PRO A 16 15.41 6.77 -14.29
C PRO A 16 14.67 7.71 -13.33
N LYS A 17 13.38 7.43 -13.09
CA LYS A 17 12.54 8.28 -12.25
C LYS A 17 12.81 8.07 -10.76
N TRP A 18 13.11 6.84 -10.35
CA TRP A 18 13.44 6.53 -8.97
C TRP A 18 14.75 7.18 -8.52
N PHE A 19 15.77 7.24 -9.39
CA PHE A 19 17.04 7.92 -9.08
C PHE A 19 16.93 9.45 -9.01
N SER A 20 15.96 10.03 -9.73
CA SER A 20 15.72 11.48 -9.72
C SER A 20 15.10 11.99 -8.42
N GLU A 21 14.33 11.13 -7.74
CA GLU A 21 13.51 11.50 -6.58
C GLU A 21 14.25 11.35 -5.25
N PHE A 22 15.42 10.69 -5.24
CA PHE A 22 16.22 10.44 -4.04
C PHE A 22 17.73 10.71 -4.24
N PRO A 23 18.15 11.96 -4.44
CA PRO A 23 19.56 12.32 -4.69
C PRO A 23 20.49 12.12 -3.48
N GLU A 24 19.95 11.97 -2.27
CA GLU A 24 20.75 11.82 -1.04
C GLU A 24 21.39 10.44 -0.87
N HIS A 25 21.01 9.44 -1.67
CA HIS A 25 21.52 8.06 -1.56
C HIS A 25 22.79 7.78 -2.37
N MET A 26 23.28 8.75 -3.16
CA MET A 26 24.41 8.59 -4.10
C MET A 26 25.75 9.11 -3.58
N ARG A 27 25.88 9.48 -2.29
CA ARG A 27 27.17 9.99 -1.74
C ARG A 27 28.14 8.92 -1.26
N VAL A 28 27.84 7.66 -1.44
CA VAL A 28 28.78 6.57 -1.18
C VAL A 28 28.98 5.87 -2.51
N TRP A 29 30.21 5.46 -2.81
CA TRP A 29 30.72 4.86 -4.06
C TRP A 29 31.50 5.81 -5.00
N PRO A 30 32.82 5.99 -4.76
CA PRO A 30 33.73 6.53 -5.76
C PRO A 30 34.03 5.44 -6.80
N ILE A 31 33.47 5.56 -8.00
CA ILE A 31 33.81 4.71 -9.15
C ILE A 31 34.86 5.44 -9.97
N GLY A 32 36.12 5.04 -9.79
CA GLY A 32 37.15 5.18 -10.81
C GLY A 32 37.30 3.83 -11.50
N SER A 33 36.93 3.73 -12.77
CA SER A 33 37.53 2.82 -13.74
C SER A 33 37.01 3.19 -15.12
N GLU A 34 37.81 3.98 -15.82
CA GLU A 34 37.80 4.07 -17.27
C GLU A 34 38.01 2.67 -17.85
N ASN A 35 37.25 2.31 -18.89
CA ASN A 35 37.70 1.53 -20.05
C ASN A 35 36.54 1.45 -21.04
N SER A 36 36.58 2.38 -22.00
CA SER A 36 35.91 2.29 -23.29
C SER A 36 36.63 1.27 -24.17
N PRO A 37 35.90 0.48 -24.98
CA PRO A 37 36.43 0.15 -26.29
C PRO A 37 35.45 0.47 -27.43
N ASP A 38 36.01 1.13 -28.45
CA ASP A 38 35.44 1.44 -29.76
C ASP A 38 35.17 0.20 -30.64
N ASP A 39 34.15 0.36 -31.50
CA ASP A 39 34.00 -0.02 -32.91
C ASP A 39 34.44 -1.41 -33.43
N ASN A 40 33.52 -2.13 -34.08
CA ASN A 40 33.63 -2.52 -35.51
C ASN A 40 32.39 -3.30 -36.05
N ASP A 41 31.81 -2.72 -37.10
CA ASP A 41 31.40 -3.29 -38.40
C ASP A 41 30.47 -4.52 -38.59
N ALA A 42 29.41 -4.21 -39.35
CA ALA A 42 28.94 -4.83 -40.60
C ALA A 42 28.20 -6.20 -40.62
N ASN A 43 26.94 -6.10 -41.11
CA ASN A 43 26.21 -6.95 -42.08
C ASN A 43 26.56 -8.45 -42.16
N ASP A 44 25.57 -9.33 -41.96
CA ASP A 44 25.01 -10.09 -43.11
C ASP A 44 23.64 -10.72 -42.77
N ASP A 45 22.77 -10.72 -43.77
CA ASP A 45 21.38 -11.17 -43.76
C ASP A 45 21.31 -12.52 -44.48
N GLN A 46 21.05 -13.62 -43.76
CA GLN A 46 20.55 -14.86 -44.37
C GLN A 46 19.55 -15.56 -43.45
N SER A 47 18.27 -15.44 -43.81
CA SER A 47 17.22 -16.38 -43.43
C SER A 47 17.42 -17.72 -44.15
N SER A 48 17.45 -18.83 -43.40
CA SER A 48 16.92 -20.11 -43.91
C SER A 48 16.35 -20.96 -42.76
N PRO A 49 15.22 -21.65 -42.97
CA PRO A 49 14.46 -22.32 -41.92
C PRO A 49 14.72 -23.83 -41.96
N ASP A 50 15.49 -24.36 -41.02
CA ASP A 50 15.49 -25.79 -40.65
C ASP A 50 16.54 -26.01 -39.54
N SER A 51 16.18 -25.79 -38.27
CA SER A 51 17.07 -26.14 -37.14
C SER A 51 16.35 -26.43 -35.82
N ASP A 52 15.17 -27.04 -35.88
CA ASP A 52 14.50 -27.59 -34.68
C ASP A 52 15.27 -28.79 -34.06
N ALA A 53 16.35 -29.25 -34.69
CA ALA A 53 17.28 -30.23 -34.11
C ALA A 53 18.46 -29.61 -33.35
N ALA A 54 18.79 -28.32 -33.57
CA ALA A 54 19.92 -27.65 -32.90
C ALA A 54 19.55 -27.06 -31.52
N ILE A 55 18.25 -26.88 -31.25
CA ILE A 55 17.78 -26.30 -29.98
C ILE A 55 18.03 -27.25 -28.79
N ASN A 56 18.07 -28.57 -29.02
CA ASN A 56 18.30 -29.54 -27.94
C ASN A 56 19.78 -29.69 -27.55
N GLU A 57 20.72 -29.30 -28.41
CA GLU A 57 22.15 -29.29 -28.08
C GLU A 57 22.56 -27.98 -27.38
N ILE A 58 21.90 -26.86 -27.73
CA ILE A 58 22.08 -25.57 -27.03
C ILE A 58 21.54 -25.62 -25.58
N ILE A 59 20.52 -26.44 -25.29
CA ILE A 59 20.02 -26.63 -23.91
C ILE A 59 21.00 -27.46 -23.06
N ALA A 60 21.87 -28.27 -23.66
CA ALA A 60 22.92 -28.99 -22.93
C ALA A 60 24.18 -28.14 -22.67
N GLU A 61 24.44 -27.08 -23.46
CA GLU A 61 25.54 -26.14 -23.24
C GLU A 61 25.19 -24.92 -22.36
N LEU A 62 23.91 -24.70 -22.06
CA LEU A 62 23.44 -23.60 -21.20
C LEU A 62 23.52 -23.88 -19.68
N ASP A 63 24.21 -24.94 -19.25
CA ASP A 63 24.51 -25.23 -17.84
C ASP A 63 25.89 -24.72 -17.38
N HIS A 64 26.64 -24.00 -18.24
CA HIS A 64 27.99 -23.48 -17.92
C HIS A 64 28.15 -21.97 -17.90
N GLU A 65 27.10 -21.20 -18.19
CA GLU A 65 27.11 -19.74 -17.98
C GLU A 65 26.02 -19.30 -17.00
N LYS A 66 26.09 -19.87 -15.80
CA LYS A 66 25.66 -19.11 -14.62
C LYS A 66 26.63 -17.93 -14.54
N ALA A 67 26.24 -16.78 -15.09
CA ALA A 67 26.86 -15.50 -14.80
C ALA A 67 26.78 -15.27 -13.29
N VAL A 68 27.80 -15.75 -12.59
CA VAL A 68 28.13 -15.38 -11.22
C VAL A 68 28.42 -13.90 -11.31
N ILE A 69 27.42 -13.07 -11.00
CA ILE A 69 27.69 -11.71 -10.58
C ILE A 69 28.70 -11.86 -9.44
N PRO A 70 29.93 -11.32 -9.56
CA PRO A 70 30.91 -11.46 -8.50
C PRO A 70 30.37 -10.70 -7.28
N ILE A 71 29.79 -11.45 -6.34
CA ILE A 71 29.46 -10.98 -5.00
C ILE A 71 30.79 -10.96 -4.22
N SER A 72 31.79 -10.25 -4.72
CA SER A 72 33.12 -10.19 -4.11
C SER A 72 33.17 -9.25 -2.89
N ASP A 73 32.05 -8.63 -2.50
CA ASP A 73 31.99 -7.69 -1.37
C ASP A 73 31.17 -8.18 -0.16
N VAL A 74 30.65 -9.42 -0.16
CA VAL A 74 29.84 -9.93 0.98
C VAL A 74 30.64 -10.81 1.96
N GLU A 75 31.86 -11.22 1.63
CA GLU A 75 32.65 -12.11 2.51
C GLU A 75 33.30 -11.40 3.72
N LYS A 76 33.12 -10.09 3.90
CA LYS A 76 33.59 -9.34 5.08
C LYS A 76 32.65 -9.40 6.30
N GLN A 77 31.82 -10.45 6.42
CA GLN A 77 30.89 -10.60 7.56
C GLN A 77 31.41 -11.48 8.70
N SER A 78 32.57 -12.12 8.57
CA SER A 78 33.05 -13.08 9.57
C SER A 78 33.58 -12.46 10.88
N ASP A 79 33.89 -11.16 10.89
CA ASP A 79 34.58 -10.51 12.02
C ASP A 79 33.76 -9.38 12.67
N LEU A 80 32.46 -9.29 12.38
CA LEU A 80 31.60 -8.28 13.01
C LEU A 80 31.21 -8.70 14.44
N ASP A 81 31.38 -7.75 15.37
CA ASP A 81 30.88 -7.81 16.74
C ASP A 81 29.41 -8.31 16.77
N PRO A 82 29.08 -9.34 17.58
CA PRO A 82 27.73 -9.92 17.62
C PRO A 82 26.63 -8.88 17.89
N GLU A 83 26.91 -7.84 18.67
CA GLU A 83 25.93 -6.77 18.93
C GLU A 83 25.59 -5.99 17.64
N LEU A 84 26.62 -5.65 16.86
CA LEU A 84 26.45 -4.92 15.59
C LEU A 84 25.76 -5.78 14.53
N ALA A 85 25.96 -7.10 14.56
CA ALA A 85 25.28 -8.04 13.68
C ALA A 85 23.76 -8.10 13.96
N GLU A 86 23.32 -7.98 15.22
CA GLU A 86 21.88 -7.93 15.54
C GLU A 86 21.23 -6.64 15.06
N VAL A 87 21.88 -5.49 15.29
CA VAL A 87 21.40 -4.19 14.80
C VAL A 87 21.25 -4.19 13.28
N LEU A 88 22.23 -4.76 12.55
CA LEU A 88 22.17 -4.90 11.10
C LEU A 88 20.99 -5.77 10.65
N LYS A 89 20.78 -6.92 11.30
CA LYS A 89 19.65 -7.82 10.99
C LYS A 89 18.32 -7.12 11.17
N ASP A 90 18.16 -6.34 12.23
CA ASP A 90 16.92 -5.62 12.49
C ASP A 90 16.70 -4.45 11.53
N ALA A 91 17.77 -3.74 11.15
CA ALA A 91 17.71 -2.72 10.09
C ALA A 91 17.26 -3.33 8.75
N ILE A 92 17.81 -4.49 8.36
CA ILE A 92 17.42 -5.21 7.13
C ILE A 92 15.96 -5.64 7.21
N LYS A 93 15.50 -6.24 8.32
CA LYS A 93 14.09 -6.62 8.51
C LYS A 93 13.16 -5.41 8.39
N HIS A 94 13.53 -4.29 8.99
CA HIS A 94 12.76 -3.05 8.94
C HIS A 94 12.67 -2.49 7.51
N GLN A 95 13.77 -2.52 6.76
CA GLN A 95 13.80 -2.13 5.35
C GLN A 95 12.91 -3.05 4.49
N HIS A 96 12.99 -4.37 4.67
CA HIS A 96 12.13 -5.33 3.98
C HIS A 96 10.65 -5.08 4.28
N LYS A 97 10.30 -4.81 5.54
CA LYS A 97 8.93 -4.46 5.93
C LYS A 97 8.45 -3.20 5.21
N LYS A 98 9.27 -2.14 5.17
CA LYS A 98 8.95 -0.90 4.43
C LYS A 98 8.76 -1.16 2.94
N LEU A 99 9.62 -1.96 2.31
CA LEU A 99 9.49 -2.34 0.90
C LEU A 99 8.22 -3.14 0.64
N GLN A 100 7.87 -4.10 1.51
CA GLN A 100 6.63 -4.86 1.41
C GLN A 100 5.40 -3.96 1.56
N GLU A 101 5.40 -3.04 2.52
CA GLU A 101 4.32 -2.08 2.73
C GLU A 101 4.18 -1.12 1.56
N TRP A 102 5.30 -0.58 1.06
CA TRP A 102 5.34 0.25 -0.13
C TRP A 102 4.80 -0.50 -1.34
N PHE A 103 5.28 -1.73 -1.60
CA PHE A 103 4.82 -2.54 -2.72
C PHE A 103 3.33 -2.85 -2.57
N ARG A 104 2.89 -3.27 -1.39
CA ARG A 104 1.47 -3.52 -1.08
C ARG A 104 0.61 -2.27 -1.30
N ASN A 105 1.11 -1.07 -1.02
CA ASN A 105 0.33 0.16 -1.19
C ASN A 105 0.35 0.68 -2.63
N ASN A 106 1.47 0.57 -3.33
CA ASN A 106 1.67 1.12 -4.68
C ASN A 106 1.25 0.16 -5.81
N THR A 107 1.16 -1.14 -5.56
CA THR A 107 0.73 -2.12 -6.59
C THR A 107 -0.76 -2.41 -6.62
N LYS A 108 -1.52 -1.93 -5.61
CA LYS A 108 -2.98 -2.11 -5.49
C LYS A 108 -3.79 -1.61 -6.70
N GLY A 109 -3.22 -0.71 -7.51
CA GLY A 109 -3.89 -0.13 -8.69
C GLY A 109 -3.74 -0.90 -10.01
N LYS A 110 -2.81 -1.87 -10.14
CA LYS A 110 -2.49 -2.48 -11.45
C LYS A 110 -2.68 -3.99 -11.53
N THR A 111 -2.65 -4.73 -10.43
CA THR A 111 -2.70 -6.21 -10.45
C THR A 111 -3.87 -6.83 -9.70
N ARG A 112 -4.64 -6.05 -8.93
CA ARG A 112 -5.99 -6.49 -8.55
C ARG A 112 -6.90 -6.00 -9.67
N PRO A 113 -7.40 -6.86 -10.59
CA PRO A 113 -8.54 -6.46 -11.39
C PRO A 113 -9.56 -5.96 -10.39
N GLY A 114 -9.84 -4.65 -10.42
CA GLY A 114 -10.89 -4.06 -9.61
C GLY A 114 -12.08 -4.97 -9.83
N ARG A 115 -12.53 -5.62 -8.75
CA ARG A 115 -13.61 -6.61 -8.78
C ARG A 115 -14.62 -6.17 -9.82
N THR A 116 -14.65 -6.87 -10.95
CA THR A 116 -15.62 -6.61 -12.02
C THR A 116 -16.98 -6.56 -11.36
N LEU A 117 -17.89 -5.70 -11.83
CA LEU A 117 -19.24 -5.57 -11.24
C LEU A 117 -19.86 -6.96 -10.93
N THR A 118 -19.63 -7.92 -11.82
CA THR A 118 -20.01 -9.34 -11.69
C THR A 118 -19.53 -10.01 -10.40
N SER A 119 -18.28 -9.78 -9.98
CA SER A 119 -17.71 -10.35 -8.75
C SER A 119 -18.20 -9.66 -7.46
N LYS A 120 -18.65 -8.40 -7.54
CA LYS A 120 -19.34 -7.73 -6.42
C LYS A 120 -20.74 -8.32 -6.26
N VAL A 121 -21.50 -8.43 -7.36
CA VAL A 121 -22.86 -9.00 -7.38
C VAL A 121 -22.85 -10.45 -6.88
N LEU A 122 -21.89 -11.28 -7.31
CA LEU A 122 -21.79 -12.66 -6.81
C LEU A 122 -21.47 -12.74 -5.32
N LEU A 123 -20.56 -11.90 -4.82
CA LEU A 123 -20.23 -11.91 -3.39
C LEU A 123 -21.42 -11.47 -2.53
N THR A 124 -22.12 -10.46 -3.04
CA THR A 124 -23.36 -9.94 -2.50
C THR A 124 -24.47 -11.00 -2.47
N MET A 125 -24.66 -11.77 -3.55
CA MET A 125 -25.63 -12.87 -3.61
C MET A 125 -25.25 -14.02 -2.67
N LEU A 126 -23.95 -14.26 -2.46
CA LEU A 126 -23.43 -15.23 -1.49
C LEU A 126 -23.49 -14.74 -0.03
N GLY A 127 -24.08 -13.56 0.23
CA GLY A 127 -24.12 -12.96 1.58
C GLY A 127 -22.74 -12.59 2.13
N GLN A 128 -21.70 -12.64 1.29
CA GLN A 128 -20.34 -12.38 1.66
C GLN A 128 -20.04 -10.88 1.47
N ARG A 129 -19.94 -10.18 2.60
CA ARG A 129 -19.61 -8.74 2.68
C ARG A 129 -18.39 -8.42 1.82
N ALA A 130 -18.39 -7.26 1.16
CA ALA A 130 -17.16 -6.67 0.65
C ALA A 130 -16.14 -6.55 1.79
N ARG A 131 -15.15 -7.45 1.82
CA ARG A 131 -14.09 -7.49 2.84
C ARG A 131 -13.50 -6.09 3.01
N GLY A 132 -13.62 -5.49 4.20
CA GLY A 132 -12.85 -4.29 4.55
C GLY A 132 -13.55 -3.21 5.37
N THR A 133 -14.88 -3.22 5.52
CA THR A 133 -15.54 -2.29 6.45
C THR A 133 -15.80 -2.99 7.77
N ARG A 134 -15.31 -2.41 8.87
CA ARG A 134 -15.72 -2.80 10.22
C ARG A 134 -17.13 -2.29 10.52
N ASP A 135 -17.77 -2.90 11.51
CA ASP A 135 -19.01 -2.38 12.07
C ASP A 135 -18.73 -1.07 12.81
N LEU A 136 -19.68 -0.14 12.73
CA LEU A 136 -19.61 1.14 13.44
C LEU A 136 -19.81 0.89 14.93
N LYS A 137 -19.03 1.60 15.74
CA LYS A 137 -19.19 1.61 17.19
C LYS A 137 -20.29 2.61 17.58
N GLN A 138 -20.94 2.41 18.72
CA GLN A 138 -21.98 3.32 19.21
C GLN A 138 -21.49 4.76 19.35
N VAL A 139 -20.26 4.97 19.86
CA VAL A 139 -19.65 6.30 19.99
C VAL A 139 -19.55 7.03 18.64
N GLU A 140 -19.28 6.29 17.56
CA GLU A 140 -19.19 6.85 16.20
C GLU A 140 -20.56 7.26 15.69
N VAL A 141 -21.59 6.44 15.93
CA VAL A 141 -22.98 6.76 15.57
C VAL A 141 -23.50 7.93 16.40
N TYR A 142 -23.15 8.00 17.70
CA TYR A 142 -23.47 9.13 18.56
C TYR A 142 -22.89 10.44 18.01
N SER A 143 -21.62 10.44 17.58
CA SER A 143 -21.05 11.62 16.94
C SER A 143 -21.84 12.01 15.70
N GLN A 144 -22.24 11.07 14.84
CA GLN A 144 -23.03 11.41 13.65
C GLN A 144 -24.38 12.07 13.99
N LEU A 145 -25.05 11.61 15.05
CA LEU A 145 -26.37 12.12 15.45
C LEU A 145 -26.31 13.43 16.24
N HIS A 146 -25.29 13.62 17.08
CA HIS A 146 -25.24 14.70 18.07
C HIS A 146 -23.97 15.54 18.04
N TYR A 147 -23.17 15.47 16.96
CA TYR A 147 -21.94 16.26 16.86
C TYR A 147 -22.23 17.76 16.89
N GLU A 148 -23.10 18.25 16.01
CA GLU A 148 -23.41 19.67 15.88
C GLU A 148 -23.97 20.28 17.17
N SER A 149 -24.81 19.55 17.89
CA SER A 149 -25.50 20.06 19.08
C SER A 149 -24.69 19.92 20.37
N LYS A 150 -23.94 18.83 20.56
CA LYS A 150 -23.32 18.51 21.85
C LYS A 150 -21.80 18.51 21.83
N VAL A 151 -21.18 17.96 20.78
CA VAL A 151 -19.71 17.77 20.74
C VAL A 151 -19.00 19.00 20.19
N LYS A 152 -19.51 19.57 19.09
CA LYS A 152 -18.95 20.73 18.40
C LYS A 152 -18.72 21.96 19.29
N PRO A 153 -19.66 22.38 20.17
CA PRO A 153 -19.41 23.53 21.05
C PRO A 153 -18.18 23.30 21.95
N LEU A 154 -18.09 22.13 22.59
CA LEU A 154 -16.97 21.79 23.49
C LEU A 154 -15.63 21.71 22.75
N VAL A 155 -15.63 21.08 21.56
CA VAL A 155 -14.42 21.01 20.73
C VAL A 155 -13.99 22.40 20.25
N SER A 156 -14.94 23.27 19.91
CA SER A 156 -14.65 24.64 19.47
C SER A 156 -14.07 25.49 20.61
N GLU A 157 -14.58 25.30 21.84
CA GLU A 157 -14.04 25.92 23.05
C GLU A 157 -12.62 25.44 23.33
N ASP A 158 -12.37 24.13 23.28
CA ASP A 158 -11.05 23.54 23.51
C ASP A 158 -10.02 23.99 22.46
N ILE A 159 -10.42 24.07 21.18
CA ILE A 159 -9.57 24.60 20.10
C ILE A 159 -9.22 26.07 20.36
N ARG A 160 -10.17 26.85 20.87
CA ARG A 160 -9.96 28.28 21.19
C ARG A 160 -9.05 28.47 22.40
N GLU A 161 -9.24 27.68 23.45
CA GLU A 161 -8.48 27.75 24.70
C GLU A 161 -7.05 27.25 24.53
N ASN A 162 -6.88 26.05 23.98
CA ASN A 162 -5.58 25.39 23.82
C ASN A 162 -4.86 25.76 22.52
N LYS A 163 -5.47 26.60 21.68
CA LYS A 163 -4.92 27.07 20.39
C LYS A 163 -4.40 25.92 19.52
N LEU A 164 -5.18 24.84 19.43
CA LEU A 164 -4.80 23.63 18.71
C LEU A 164 -4.70 23.92 17.20
N ALA A 165 -3.46 24.10 16.72
CA ALA A 165 -3.18 24.42 15.32
C ALA A 165 -3.09 23.15 14.44
N LEU A 166 -2.61 22.04 15.01
CA LEU A 166 -2.36 20.81 14.28
C LEU A 166 -3.65 19.99 14.10
N PRO A 167 -3.91 19.44 12.90
CA PRO A 167 -5.12 18.65 12.63
C PRO A 167 -5.23 17.42 13.52
N ASP A 168 -4.12 16.76 13.82
CA ASP A 168 -4.09 15.56 14.68
C ASP A 168 -4.53 15.88 16.12
N GLN A 169 -4.12 17.04 16.65
CA GLN A 169 -4.52 17.48 17.98
C GLN A 169 -6.02 17.77 18.05
N ARG A 170 -6.57 18.42 17.02
CA ARG A 170 -8.02 18.66 16.90
C ARG A 170 -8.80 17.35 16.85
N LEU A 171 -8.30 16.36 16.11
CA LEU A 171 -8.91 15.05 16.03
C LEU A 171 -8.91 14.34 17.38
N CYS A 172 -7.80 14.41 18.14
CA CYS A 172 -7.74 13.90 19.51
C CYS A 172 -8.77 14.56 20.43
N ALA A 173 -8.93 15.89 20.35
CA ALA A 173 -9.93 16.62 21.12
C ALA A 173 -11.37 16.17 20.78
N VAL A 174 -11.68 15.99 19.49
CA VAL A 174 -12.97 15.46 19.03
C VAL A 174 -13.22 14.08 19.62
N TRP A 175 -12.25 13.16 19.54
CA TRP A 175 -12.41 11.81 20.07
C TRP A 175 -12.62 11.80 21.58
N HIS A 176 -11.86 12.62 22.30
CA HIS A 176 -11.97 12.76 23.74
C HIS A 176 -13.37 13.25 24.14
N HIS A 177 -13.79 14.41 23.63
CA HIS A 177 -15.09 15.00 23.98
C HIS A 177 -16.27 14.15 23.52
N THR A 178 -16.18 13.49 22.36
CA THR A 178 -17.24 12.57 21.92
C THR A 178 -17.41 11.41 22.91
N SER A 179 -16.30 10.82 23.34
CA SER A 179 -16.33 9.70 24.31
C SER A 179 -16.86 10.15 25.67
N GLU A 180 -16.46 11.33 26.14
CA GLU A 180 -16.93 11.88 27.43
C GLU A 180 -18.41 12.24 27.39
N CYS A 181 -18.87 12.92 26.33
CA CYS A 181 -20.28 13.26 26.18
C CYS A 181 -21.13 12.00 26.15
N PHE A 182 -20.76 11.02 25.32
CA PHE A 182 -21.48 9.74 25.25
C PHE A 182 -21.53 9.01 26.60
N ALA A 183 -20.45 9.05 27.39
CA ALA A 183 -20.44 8.43 28.72
C ALA A 183 -21.44 9.10 29.68
N LYS A 184 -21.55 10.44 29.63
CA LYS A 184 -22.42 11.26 30.50
C LYS A 184 -23.88 11.32 30.06
N GLU A 185 -24.20 10.90 28.83
CA GLU A 185 -25.58 10.89 28.34
C GLU A 185 -26.51 10.01 29.15
N SER A 186 -27.81 10.36 29.07
CA SER A 186 -28.90 9.54 29.60
C SER A 186 -28.98 8.19 28.89
N GLU A 187 -29.55 7.21 29.60
CA GLU A 187 -29.71 5.86 29.06
C GLU A 187 -30.63 5.85 27.83
N ASP A 188 -31.65 6.72 27.79
CA ASP A 188 -32.56 6.84 26.63
C ASP A 188 -31.82 7.19 25.33
N VAL A 189 -30.87 8.13 25.39
CA VAL A 189 -30.05 8.51 24.22
C VAL A 189 -29.10 7.39 23.84
N LYS A 190 -28.53 6.68 24.82
CA LYS A 190 -27.68 5.51 24.55
C LYS A 190 -28.46 4.39 23.88
N ASP A 191 -29.71 4.18 24.27
CA ASP A 191 -30.61 3.22 23.66
C ASP A 191 -30.98 3.59 22.22
N GLU A 192 -31.27 4.85 21.96
CA GLU A 192 -31.48 5.38 20.60
C GLU A 192 -30.25 5.12 19.72
N VAL A 193 -29.06 5.48 20.19
CA VAL A 193 -27.80 5.25 19.49
C VAL A 193 -27.56 3.76 19.26
N ARG A 194 -27.89 2.90 20.22
CA ARG A 194 -27.77 1.44 20.09
C ARG A 194 -28.69 0.90 18.99
N ILE A 195 -29.95 1.34 18.96
CA ILE A 195 -30.91 0.97 17.92
C ILE A 195 -30.40 1.44 16.55
N GLU A 196 -29.97 2.69 16.42
CA GLU A 196 -29.49 3.23 15.15
C GLU A 196 -28.18 2.55 14.70
N THR A 197 -27.29 2.21 15.64
CA THR A 197 -26.08 1.42 15.35
C THR A 197 -26.43 0.06 14.77
N GLN A 198 -27.41 -0.63 15.36
CA GLN A 198 -27.90 -1.90 14.81
C GLN A 198 -28.55 -1.69 13.44
N ARG A 199 -29.36 -0.64 13.26
CA ARG A 199 -29.98 -0.31 11.97
C ARG A 199 -28.94 -0.05 10.89
N ILE A 200 -27.92 0.77 11.15
CA ILE A 200 -26.86 1.07 10.20
C ILE A 200 -26.00 -0.17 9.92
N ASN A 201 -25.59 -0.93 10.94
CA ASN A 201 -24.76 -2.11 10.72
C ASN A 201 -25.53 -3.23 9.98
N THR A 202 -26.82 -3.41 10.27
CA THR A 202 -27.68 -4.34 9.52
C THR A 202 -27.94 -3.83 8.10
N ALA A 203 -28.23 -2.54 7.91
CA ALA A 203 -28.38 -1.93 6.59
C ALA A 203 -27.08 -1.99 5.78
N ARG A 204 -25.89 -1.89 6.39
CA ARG A 204 -24.60 -2.08 5.69
C ARG A 204 -24.33 -3.53 5.37
N LYS A 205 -24.79 -4.46 6.23
CA LYS A 205 -24.73 -5.90 5.98
C LYS A 205 -25.64 -6.31 4.82
N LEU A 206 -26.84 -5.74 4.74
CA LEU A 206 -27.84 -6.00 3.69
C LEU A 206 -27.59 -5.17 2.42
N GLY A 207 -27.15 -3.92 2.57
CA GLY A 207 -26.92 -2.92 1.52
C GLY A 207 -25.69 -3.16 0.65
N SER A 208 -24.88 -4.17 0.96
CA SER A 208 -24.02 -4.81 -0.05
C SER A 208 -24.84 -5.32 -1.24
N VAL A 209 -26.16 -5.54 -1.06
CA VAL A 209 -27.13 -6.03 -2.06
C VAL A 209 -27.86 -4.94 -2.82
N ALA A 210 -27.98 -3.71 -2.32
CA ALA A 210 -28.94 -2.75 -2.88
C ALA A 210 -28.48 -1.29 -3.05
N ALA A 211 -27.30 -0.85 -2.57
CA ALA A 211 -26.98 0.58 -2.58
C ALA A 211 -26.23 1.05 -3.84
N GLY A 212 -26.98 1.21 -4.93
CA GLY A 212 -26.79 2.31 -5.88
C GLY A 212 -27.70 3.45 -5.46
N ASP A 213 -27.44 4.06 -4.29
CA ASP A 213 -28.22 5.19 -3.78
C ASP A 213 -27.31 6.44 -3.73
N ASP A 214 -27.66 7.38 -4.60
CA ASP A 214 -27.03 8.69 -4.84
C ASP A 214 -27.26 9.62 -3.66
N ARG A 215 -26.56 9.40 -2.54
CA ARG A 215 -26.24 10.53 -1.64
C ARG A 215 -24.92 11.12 -2.09
N THR A 216 -25.04 12.25 -2.81
CA THR A 216 -23.93 13.07 -3.25
C THR A 216 -23.01 13.40 -2.06
N LYS A 217 -21.70 13.27 -2.29
CA LYS A 217 -20.64 13.42 -1.27
C LYS A 217 -20.52 14.83 -0.67
N GLU A 218 -21.40 15.75 -1.04
CA GLU A 218 -21.30 17.17 -0.68
C GLU A 218 -21.93 17.49 0.69
N GLU A 219 -22.73 16.60 1.29
CA GLU A 219 -23.28 16.81 2.64
C GLU A 219 -22.41 16.24 3.79
N ILE A 220 -21.29 15.58 3.50
CA ILE A 220 -20.50 14.84 4.51
C ILE A 220 -19.26 15.61 4.99
N TYR A 221 -18.97 16.80 4.45
CA TYR A 221 -17.84 17.61 4.91
C TYR A 221 -18.24 19.07 5.11
N TRP A 222 -18.71 19.38 6.32
CA TRP A 222 -18.41 20.63 7.03
C TRP A 222 -18.31 20.37 8.52
#